data_AF-A0A5Q4BZL6-F1
#
_entry.id   AF-A0A5Q4BZL6-F1
#
_cell.length_a   1.000
_cell.length_b   1.000
_cell.length_c   1.000
_cell.angle_alpha   90.00
_cell.angle_beta   90.00
_cell.angle_gamma   90.00
#
_symmetry.space_group_name_H-M   'P 1'
#
loop_
_entity.id
_entity.type
_entity.pdbx_description
1 polymer ?
#
loop_
_entity_poly.entity_id
_entity_poly.type
_entity_poly.pdbx_seq_one_letter_code
_entity_poly.pdbx_strand_id
1 'polypeptide(L)'
;MISFSKCLQAGGAFTAIALCHGVLGQVCDFPGEGLLITQPDDANALRNCREVNGNLVISPVHSADIDLSGPEVIHGSIFGDENHSDSNSSVNIASTTLTRVDGHLTMTGRWYITSIQNLSFPNLHTVGGTFALQRPYGLTYVDVTNLHTVGSIEIIAPELSTLKHTALRSVGPSYDTQKIARTYGLQNGILIGTTSLESVDSIFNNNIKVESASFTASTRVKRLVVGFKESAKLVIYGADDADAGQLEVVLGGESTTSMHIGEMQMQYGISGFRRSPNLQNLTADEYYSAFTNMTHLHLPFDQLGSLYLEAEEYMKWVSVPPQAAQWSNFSLTISRTEVNLTSEYMPDEKGGWVRSWYWPQKDMFSVDIRSGNLTPAFFESFLEYQKATVNTTSQPKVLHEFRLDPDNLATFDCEPFKKLAEEGNIGGFTCYSWLKDSSAYSWREISVLSSTWSAVAIAAAMYFTAL
;
A
#
# COMPACT_ATOMS: atom_id res chain seq x y z
N MET A 1 42.32 -51.71 -3.28
CA MET A 1 41.27 -52.65 -3.74
C MET A 1 40.18 -52.68 -2.67
N ILE A 2 39.27 -51.69 -2.72
CA ILE A 2 38.04 -51.61 -1.91
C ILE A 2 36.94 -51.15 -2.87
N SER A 3 35.82 -51.85 -2.83
CA SER A 3 34.80 -51.98 -3.87
C SER A 3 33.97 -50.70 -4.11
N PHE A 4 34.03 -50.16 -5.33
CA PHE A 4 33.02 -49.27 -5.90
C PHE A 4 31.89 -50.12 -6.49
N SER A 5 30.76 -50.24 -5.78
CA SER A 5 29.49 -50.66 -6.38
C SER A 5 28.36 -50.49 -5.36
N LYS A 6 27.49 -49.49 -5.60
CA LYS A 6 26.04 -49.48 -5.34
C LYS A 6 25.48 -48.06 -5.51
N CYS A 7 25.32 -47.65 -6.77
CA CYS A 7 24.33 -46.65 -7.18
C CYS A 7 23.64 -47.21 -8.41
N LEU A 8 22.75 -48.17 -8.21
CA LEU A 8 21.80 -48.63 -9.22
C LEU A 8 20.65 -49.34 -8.51
N GLN A 9 19.48 -48.70 -8.44
CA GLN A 9 18.15 -49.27 -8.73
C GLN A 9 17.01 -48.46 -8.09
N ALA A 10 16.27 -47.77 -8.94
CA ALA A 10 14.79 -47.66 -9.04
C ALA A 10 14.57 -46.60 -10.14
N GLY A 11 13.80 -46.75 -11.22
CA GLY A 11 12.72 -47.66 -11.53
C GLY A 11 11.53 -46.84 -12.06
N GLY A 12 11.67 -46.13 -13.18
CA GLY A 12 10.61 -45.33 -13.82
C GLY A 12 11.16 -44.06 -14.49
N ALA A 13 10.78 -43.77 -15.73
CA ALA A 13 11.48 -42.87 -16.65
C ALA A 13 11.48 -41.38 -16.26
N PHE A 14 12.65 -40.85 -15.86
CA PHE A 14 13.38 -39.70 -16.44
C PHE A 14 14.76 -39.68 -15.76
N THR A 15 15.85 -39.78 -16.53
CA THR A 15 17.20 -39.95 -15.97
C THR A 15 17.81 -38.59 -15.63
N ALA A 16 17.63 -38.12 -14.39
CA ALA A 16 18.46 -37.06 -13.82
C ALA A 16 19.84 -37.65 -13.48
N ILE A 17 20.90 -37.15 -14.13
CA ILE A 17 22.28 -37.57 -13.84
C ILE A 17 22.78 -36.71 -12.68
N ALA A 18 22.71 -37.23 -11.45
CA ALA A 18 23.39 -36.64 -10.30
C ALA A 18 24.90 -36.95 -10.40
N LEU A 19 25.71 -35.96 -10.79
CA LEU A 19 27.18 -36.07 -10.77
C LEU A 19 27.70 -35.82 -9.35
N CYS A 20 27.90 -36.89 -8.57
CA CYS A 20 28.47 -36.82 -7.22
C CYS A 20 29.99 -36.62 -7.27
N HIS A 21 30.49 -35.43 -6.91
CA HIS A 21 31.91 -35.22 -6.57
C HIS A 21 32.09 -35.27 -5.04
N GLY A 22 33.17 -35.91 -4.57
CA GLY A 22 33.29 -36.47 -3.22
C GLY A 22 33.55 -35.49 -2.05
N VAL A 23 32.80 -35.74 -0.97
CA VAL A 23 33.10 -35.63 0.48
C VAL A 23 33.57 -34.27 1.03
N LEU A 24 32.59 -33.37 1.25
CA LEU A 24 32.28 -32.56 2.45
C LEU A 24 31.42 -31.38 1.97
N GLY A 25 30.10 -31.44 2.22
CA GLY A 25 29.12 -30.49 1.68
C GLY A 25 28.75 -30.83 0.23
N GLN A 26 27.90 -31.84 0.06
CA GLN A 26 27.53 -32.32 -1.28
C GLN A 26 26.54 -31.32 -1.92
N VAL A 27 27.00 -30.65 -2.97
CA VAL A 27 26.16 -29.83 -3.85
C VAL A 27 25.50 -30.76 -4.87
N CYS A 28 24.19 -30.66 -5.03
CA CYS A 28 23.44 -31.39 -6.05
C CYS A 28 23.05 -30.43 -7.17
N ASP A 29 23.19 -30.89 -8.42
CA ASP A 29 22.90 -30.08 -9.59
C ASP A 29 21.70 -30.68 -10.36
N PHE A 30 20.65 -29.88 -10.51
CA PHE A 30 19.43 -30.19 -11.25
C PHE A 30 19.25 -29.13 -12.36
N PRO A 31 20.01 -29.23 -13.47
CA PRO A 31 19.97 -28.25 -14.54
C PRO A 31 18.63 -28.28 -15.31
N GLY A 32 18.36 -27.22 -16.06
CA GLY A 32 17.14 -27.11 -16.87
C GLY A 32 15.93 -26.66 -16.04
N GLU A 33 14.85 -27.43 -16.09
CA GLU A 33 13.58 -27.11 -15.40
C GLU A 33 13.65 -27.36 -13.88
N GLY A 34 14.68 -28.07 -13.40
CA GLY A 34 14.87 -28.40 -11.98
C GLY A 34 14.47 -29.83 -11.61
N LEU A 35 14.40 -30.12 -10.31
CA LEU A 35 13.91 -31.38 -9.79
C LEU A 35 12.39 -31.33 -9.66
N LEU A 36 11.69 -32.19 -10.40
CA LEU A 36 10.25 -32.39 -10.27
C LEU A 36 9.94 -33.32 -9.07
N ILE A 37 9.05 -32.88 -8.20
CA ILE A 37 8.62 -33.59 -6.99
C ILE A 37 7.10 -33.72 -7.03
N THR A 38 6.63 -34.92 -7.36
CA THR A 38 5.21 -35.28 -7.47
C THR A 38 4.71 -36.10 -6.29
N GLN A 39 5.64 -36.72 -5.57
CA GLN A 39 5.39 -37.60 -4.44
C GLN A 39 6.57 -37.55 -3.45
N PRO A 40 6.42 -38.06 -2.21
CA PRO A 40 7.47 -37.98 -1.19
C PRO A 40 8.79 -38.63 -1.61
N ASP A 41 8.73 -39.72 -2.40
CA ASP A 41 9.92 -40.45 -2.84
C ASP A 41 10.82 -39.62 -3.77
N ASP A 42 10.26 -38.70 -4.54
CA ASP A 42 11.04 -37.82 -5.42
C ASP A 42 11.93 -36.87 -4.59
N ALA A 43 11.44 -36.42 -3.42
CA ALA A 43 12.19 -35.58 -2.49
C ALA A 43 13.36 -36.32 -1.83
N ASN A 44 13.42 -37.67 -1.90
CA ASN A 44 14.57 -38.41 -1.38
C ASN A 44 15.88 -38.08 -2.12
N ALA A 45 15.78 -37.57 -3.35
CA ALA A 45 16.93 -37.06 -4.09
C ALA A 45 17.66 -35.90 -3.36
N LEU A 46 16.98 -35.20 -2.45
CA LEU A 46 17.51 -34.06 -1.71
C LEU A 46 18.26 -34.43 -0.42
N ARG A 47 18.08 -35.66 0.10
CA ARG A 47 18.52 -36.03 1.47
C ARG A 47 20.01 -35.91 1.71
N ASN A 48 20.81 -36.10 0.67
CA ASN A 48 22.26 -36.02 0.73
C ASN A 48 22.81 -34.70 0.18
N CYS A 49 21.95 -33.76 -0.21
CA CYS A 49 22.33 -32.48 -0.77
C CYS A 49 22.36 -31.45 0.33
N ARG A 50 23.51 -30.81 0.57
CA ARG A 50 23.60 -29.63 1.44
C ARG A 50 23.18 -28.36 0.68
N GLU A 51 23.53 -28.30 -0.59
CA GLU A 51 23.15 -27.20 -1.48
C GLU A 51 22.57 -27.79 -2.76
N VAL A 52 21.63 -27.06 -3.36
CA VAL A 52 21.00 -27.44 -4.63
C VAL A 52 21.21 -26.33 -5.65
N ASN A 53 21.83 -26.64 -6.79
CA ASN A 53 21.84 -25.81 -7.98
C ASN A 53 20.66 -26.20 -8.87
N GLY A 54 19.79 -25.23 -9.16
CA GLY A 54 18.57 -25.47 -9.94
C GLY A 54 17.28 -25.31 -9.14
N ASN A 55 16.15 -25.43 -9.83
CA ASN A 55 14.84 -25.22 -9.24
C ASN A 55 14.29 -26.50 -8.59
N LEU A 56 13.36 -26.35 -7.65
CA LEU A 56 12.48 -27.42 -7.19
C LEU A 56 11.07 -27.13 -7.71
N VAL A 57 10.46 -28.09 -8.38
CA VAL A 57 9.09 -27.98 -8.90
C VAL A 57 8.23 -29.02 -8.19
N ILE A 58 7.28 -28.56 -7.40
CA ILE A 58 6.42 -29.38 -6.56
C ILE A 58 5.04 -29.42 -7.21
N SER A 59 4.60 -30.61 -7.60
CA SER A 59 3.34 -30.83 -8.29
C SER A 59 2.70 -32.10 -7.72
N PRO A 60 2.17 -32.04 -6.48
CA PRO A 60 1.75 -33.23 -5.76
C PRO A 60 0.58 -33.91 -6.48
N VAL A 61 0.71 -35.20 -6.77
CA VAL A 61 -0.37 -36.00 -7.41
C VAL A 61 -1.07 -36.93 -6.43
N HIS A 62 -0.59 -37.03 -5.20
CA HIS A 62 -1.11 -37.92 -4.16
C HIS A 62 -1.17 -37.22 -2.79
N SER A 63 -2.05 -37.69 -1.90
CA SER A 63 -2.19 -37.20 -0.52
C SER A 63 -1.07 -37.73 0.38
N ALA A 64 0.14 -37.20 0.23
CA ALA A 64 1.26 -37.55 1.10
C ALA A 64 2.20 -36.37 1.31
N ASP A 65 2.73 -36.26 2.53
CA ASP A 65 3.58 -35.15 2.93
C ASP A 65 4.93 -35.18 2.23
N ILE A 66 5.35 -34.02 1.72
CA ILE A 66 6.61 -33.82 1.01
C ILE A 66 7.59 -33.12 1.95
N ASP A 67 8.65 -33.84 2.33
CA ASP A 67 9.72 -33.30 3.15
C ASP A 67 10.96 -33.00 2.30
N LEU A 68 11.23 -31.71 2.16
CA LEU A 68 12.36 -31.12 1.44
C LEU A 68 13.59 -30.93 2.35
N SER A 69 13.67 -31.61 3.49
CA SER A 69 14.83 -31.54 4.38
C SER A 69 16.06 -32.25 3.77
N GLY A 70 17.23 -31.69 4.04
CA GLY A 70 18.52 -32.05 3.45
C GLY A 70 19.27 -30.76 3.07
N PRO A 71 18.80 -30.04 2.04
CA PRO A 71 19.41 -28.78 1.62
C PRO A 71 19.29 -27.68 2.67
N GLU A 72 20.37 -26.96 2.89
CA GLU A 72 20.44 -25.69 3.62
C GLU A 72 20.19 -24.50 2.68
N VAL A 73 20.62 -24.63 1.41
CA VAL A 73 20.56 -23.57 0.38
C VAL A 73 20.06 -24.12 -0.94
N ILE A 74 19.17 -23.38 -1.60
CA ILE A 74 18.74 -23.61 -2.98
C ILE A 74 19.16 -22.41 -3.84
N HIS A 75 20.12 -22.63 -4.74
CA HIS A 75 20.58 -21.71 -5.78
C HIS A 75 19.63 -21.75 -6.98
N GLY A 76 18.37 -21.46 -6.73
CA GLY A 76 17.26 -21.53 -7.67
C GLY A 76 15.97 -21.14 -6.96
N SER A 77 14.83 -21.53 -7.54
CA SER A 77 13.50 -21.25 -7.00
C SER A 77 12.79 -22.52 -6.57
N ILE A 78 11.84 -22.39 -5.65
CA ILE A 78 10.86 -23.42 -5.32
C ILE A 78 9.52 -22.97 -5.90
N PHE A 79 8.95 -23.79 -6.77
CA PHE A 79 7.64 -23.57 -7.35
C PHE A 79 6.72 -24.70 -6.94
N GLY A 80 5.56 -24.39 -6.38
CA GLY A 80 4.46 -25.32 -6.20
C GLY A 80 3.33 -24.98 -7.15
N ASP A 81 2.86 -25.97 -7.90
CA ASP A 81 1.71 -25.85 -8.79
C ASP A 81 0.68 -26.93 -8.48
N GLU A 82 -0.51 -26.52 -8.07
CA GLU A 82 -1.63 -27.43 -7.77
C GLU A 82 -2.36 -27.91 -9.04
N ASN A 83 -1.98 -27.46 -10.24
CA ASN A 83 -2.68 -27.78 -11.51
C ASN A 83 -2.81 -29.28 -11.82
N HIS A 84 -1.94 -30.12 -11.24
CA HIS A 84 -1.94 -31.57 -11.45
C HIS A 84 -2.38 -32.35 -10.21
N SER A 85 -2.83 -31.66 -9.16
CA SER A 85 -3.27 -32.31 -7.94
C SER A 85 -4.70 -32.80 -8.03
N ASP A 86 -4.93 -34.01 -7.50
CA ASP A 86 -6.29 -34.51 -7.30
C ASP A 86 -6.99 -33.63 -6.25
N SER A 87 -8.23 -33.21 -6.52
CA SER A 87 -8.99 -32.24 -5.70
C SER A 87 -9.31 -32.73 -4.27
N ASN A 88 -9.00 -33.98 -3.93
CA ASN A 88 -9.16 -34.57 -2.60
C ASN A 88 -7.82 -34.85 -1.91
N SER A 89 -6.72 -34.32 -2.45
CA SER A 89 -5.41 -34.46 -1.84
C SER A 89 -5.19 -33.43 -0.74
N SER A 90 -4.52 -33.84 0.33
CA SER A 90 -4.01 -32.95 1.37
C SER A 90 -2.53 -33.28 1.49
N VAL A 91 -1.71 -32.26 1.26
CA VAL A 91 -0.26 -32.38 1.20
C VAL A 91 0.33 -31.28 2.08
N ASN A 92 1.21 -31.68 2.98
CA ASN A 92 2.06 -30.77 3.71
C ASN A 92 3.42 -30.72 3.03
N ILE A 93 3.97 -29.52 2.84
CA ILE A 93 5.33 -29.33 2.32
C ILE A 93 6.16 -28.72 3.45
N ALA A 94 7.26 -29.37 3.80
CA ALA A 94 8.11 -28.90 4.89
C ALA A 94 9.61 -29.00 4.58
N SER A 95 10.42 -28.17 5.23
CA SER A 95 11.85 -28.39 5.37
C SER A 95 12.32 -27.90 6.73
N THR A 96 13.07 -28.75 7.43
CA THR A 96 13.69 -28.42 8.72
C THR A 96 15.12 -27.93 8.59
N THR A 97 15.71 -27.99 7.40
CA THR A 97 17.12 -27.61 7.16
C THR A 97 17.25 -26.36 6.31
N LEU A 98 16.26 -26.06 5.47
CA LEU A 98 16.34 -24.97 4.51
C LEU A 98 16.46 -23.62 5.22
N THR A 99 17.54 -22.90 4.91
CA THR A 99 17.83 -21.57 5.44
C THR A 99 17.75 -20.47 4.39
N ARG A 100 17.95 -20.81 3.11
CA ARG A 100 18.02 -19.81 2.04
C ARG A 100 17.55 -20.36 0.69
N VAL A 101 16.78 -19.53 -0.03
CA VAL A 101 16.42 -19.71 -1.44
C VAL A 101 16.90 -18.46 -2.19
N ASP A 102 17.75 -18.60 -3.20
CA ASP A 102 18.27 -17.46 -3.96
C ASP A 102 17.23 -16.88 -4.93
N GLY A 103 16.35 -17.72 -5.46
CA GLY A 103 15.24 -17.34 -6.33
C GLY A 103 13.94 -17.09 -5.56
N HIS A 104 12.84 -17.55 -6.14
CA HIS A 104 11.48 -17.38 -5.61
C HIS A 104 11.04 -18.58 -4.78
N LEU A 105 10.13 -18.37 -3.84
CA LEU A 105 9.32 -19.42 -3.22
C LEU A 105 7.87 -19.10 -3.54
N THR A 106 7.31 -19.79 -4.53
CA THR A 106 5.98 -19.49 -5.05
C THR A 106 5.11 -20.73 -4.97
N MET A 107 3.95 -20.61 -4.34
CA MET A 107 2.89 -21.62 -4.36
C MET A 107 1.69 -21.04 -5.07
N THR A 108 1.30 -21.65 -6.19
CA THR A 108 0.19 -21.19 -7.02
C THR A 108 -0.91 -22.25 -7.00
N GLY A 109 -2.10 -21.82 -6.59
CA GLY A 109 -3.32 -22.62 -6.68
C GLY A 109 -4.17 -22.19 -7.87
N ARG A 110 -5.03 -23.10 -8.33
CA ARG A 110 -6.03 -22.84 -9.36
C ARG A 110 -7.42 -23.14 -8.80
N TRP A 111 -8.41 -22.35 -9.24
CA TRP A 111 -9.80 -22.35 -8.78
C TRP A 111 -10.30 -23.72 -8.27
N TYR A 112 -10.60 -23.77 -6.97
CA TYR A 112 -11.21 -24.91 -6.27
C TYR A 112 -10.36 -26.20 -6.15
N ILE A 113 -9.09 -26.18 -6.59
CA ILE A 113 -8.12 -27.22 -6.24
C ILE A 113 -7.48 -26.82 -4.91
N THR A 114 -7.36 -27.79 -4.00
CA THR A 114 -6.98 -27.57 -2.60
C THR A 114 -6.02 -28.66 -2.13
N SER A 115 -4.85 -28.77 -2.75
CA SER A 115 -3.93 -29.86 -2.43
C SER A 115 -2.92 -29.51 -1.35
N ILE A 116 -2.35 -28.31 -1.37
CA ILE A 116 -1.36 -27.90 -0.38
C ILE A 116 -2.07 -27.29 0.82
N GLN A 117 -2.02 -27.98 1.96
CA GLN A 117 -2.68 -27.52 3.19
C GLN A 117 -1.77 -26.74 4.12
N ASN A 118 -0.52 -27.18 4.26
CA ASN A 118 0.44 -26.58 5.17
C ASN A 118 1.81 -26.41 4.50
N LEU A 119 2.45 -25.26 4.75
CA LEU A 119 3.85 -24.99 4.39
C LEU A 119 4.65 -24.77 5.67
N SER A 120 5.80 -25.43 5.82
CA SER A 120 6.63 -25.29 7.03
C SER A 120 8.11 -25.22 6.71
N PHE A 121 8.67 -24.00 6.80
CA PHE A 121 10.07 -23.67 6.61
C PHE A 121 10.59 -22.85 7.80
N PRO A 122 10.54 -23.38 9.04
CA PRO A 122 10.82 -22.60 10.25
C PRO A 122 12.25 -22.04 10.29
N ASN A 123 13.21 -22.66 9.61
CA ASN A 123 14.60 -22.21 9.57
C ASN A 123 14.94 -21.33 8.35
N LEU A 124 13.97 -21.08 7.46
CA LEU A 124 14.19 -20.24 6.29
C LEU A 124 14.39 -18.78 6.73
N HIS A 125 15.50 -18.19 6.33
CA HIS A 125 15.89 -16.83 6.68
C HIS A 125 15.76 -15.86 5.52
N THR A 126 16.02 -16.33 4.30
CA THR A 126 16.13 -15.49 3.12
C THR A 126 15.48 -16.13 1.89
N VAL A 127 14.69 -15.34 1.19
CA VAL A 127 14.24 -15.61 -0.18
C VAL A 127 14.71 -14.44 -1.05
N GLY A 128 15.65 -14.67 -1.98
CA GLY A 128 16.23 -13.59 -2.77
C GLY A 128 15.23 -12.92 -3.72
N GLY A 129 14.27 -13.70 -4.22
CA GLY A 129 13.15 -13.24 -5.02
C GLY A 129 11.87 -13.05 -4.18
N THR A 130 10.74 -13.43 -4.77
CA THR A 130 9.42 -13.27 -4.17
C THR A 130 9.04 -14.49 -3.33
N PHE A 131 8.51 -14.25 -2.13
CA PHE A 131 7.71 -15.22 -1.39
C PHE A 131 6.24 -15.01 -1.77
N ALA A 132 5.68 -15.89 -2.60
CA ALA A 132 4.36 -15.75 -3.20
C ALA A 132 3.44 -16.92 -2.85
N LEU A 133 2.24 -16.61 -2.38
CA LEU A 133 1.13 -17.54 -2.17
C LEU A 133 -0.04 -17.04 -3.02
N GLN A 134 -0.14 -17.53 -4.25
CA GLN A 134 -1.10 -17.06 -5.24
C GLN A 134 -2.28 -18.02 -5.33
N ARG A 135 -3.29 -17.75 -4.51
CA ARG A 135 -4.57 -18.49 -4.45
C ARG A 135 -4.46 -19.99 -4.18
N PRO A 136 -3.57 -20.49 -3.30
CA PRO A 136 -3.67 -21.86 -2.81
C PRO A 136 -4.89 -21.96 -1.89
N TYR A 137 -6.04 -22.35 -2.43
CA TYR A 137 -7.32 -22.33 -1.71
C TYR A 137 -7.37 -23.33 -0.54
N GLY A 138 -6.51 -24.35 -0.54
CA GLY A 138 -6.42 -25.32 0.56
C GLY A 138 -5.48 -24.91 1.69
N LEU A 139 -4.66 -23.88 1.49
CA LEU A 139 -3.56 -23.52 2.40
C LEU A 139 -4.10 -22.83 3.64
N THR A 140 -3.97 -23.49 4.79
CA THR A 140 -4.48 -22.98 6.08
C THR A 140 -3.38 -22.54 7.05
N TYR A 141 -2.17 -23.09 6.89
CA TYR A 141 -1.04 -22.86 7.79
C TYR A 141 0.26 -22.61 7.01
N VAL A 142 0.98 -21.57 7.42
CA VAL A 142 2.33 -21.27 6.95
C VAL A 142 3.24 -21.01 8.14
N ASP A 143 4.37 -21.72 8.21
CA ASP A 143 5.45 -21.45 9.15
C ASP A 143 6.70 -21.01 8.42
N VAL A 144 6.99 -19.71 8.54
CA VAL A 144 8.22 -19.08 8.07
C VAL A 144 8.77 -18.23 9.22
N THR A 145 8.74 -18.79 10.44
CA THR A 145 9.00 -18.07 11.70
C THR A 145 10.25 -17.18 11.62
N ASN A 146 11.31 -17.65 10.97
CA ASN A 146 12.60 -16.96 10.90
C ASN A 146 12.89 -16.25 9.57
N LEU A 147 11.92 -16.17 8.65
CA LEU A 147 12.08 -15.47 7.38
C LEU A 147 12.13 -13.98 7.67
N HIS A 148 13.23 -13.30 7.33
CA HIS A 148 13.41 -11.89 7.66
C HIS A 148 13.92 -11.05 6.50
N THR A 149 14.32 -11.69 5.39
CA THR A 149 14.78 -10.99 4.19
C THR A 149 14.13 -11.61 2.96
N VAL A 150 13.46 -10.77 2.18
CA VAL A 150 12.73 -11.16 0.97
C VAL A 150 12.97 -10.13 -0.13
N GLY A 151 12.93 -10.56 -1.39
CA GLY A 151 12.78 -9.64 -2.51
C GLY A 151 11.39 -9.00 -2.50
N SER A 152 10.32 -9.80 -2.45
CA SER A 152 8.97 -9.27 -2.24
C SER A 152 8.07 -10.29 -1.56
N ILE A 153 6.93 -9.85 -1.04
CA ILE A 153 5.90 -10.72 -0.45
C ILE A 153 4.61 -10.53 -1.22
N GLU A 154 4.00 -11.64 -1.62
CA GLU A 154 2.64 -11.68 -2.15
C GLU A 154 1.87 -12.79 -1.42
N ILE A 155 0.83 -12.46 -0.66
CA ILE A 155 -0.02 -13.45 -0.01
C ILE A 155 -1.47 -13.18 -0.37
N ILE A 156 -2.02 -14.05 -1.21
CA ILE A 156 -3.43 -14.10 -1.58
C ILE A 156 -3.88 -15.54 -1.35
N ALA A 157 -4.13 -15.91 -0.11
CA ALA A 157 -4.45 -17.27 0.30
C ALA A 157 -5.71 -17.24 1.17
N PRO A 158 -6.92 -17.37 0.58
CA PRO A 158 -8.18 -17.08 1.28
C PRO A 158 -8.41 -17.86 2.57
N GLU A 159 -8.01 -19.14 2.62
CA GLU A 159 -8.17 -20.01 3.79
C GLU A 159 -7.00 -19.94 4.78
N LEU A 160 -5.96 -19.15 4.47
CA LEU A 160 -4.78 -19.01 5.34
C LEU A 160 -5.21 -18.33 6.64
N SER A 161 -5.25 -19.11 7.71
CA SER A 161 -5.71 -18.67 9.03
C SER A 161 -4.56 -18.60 10.05
N THR A 162 -3.47 -19.32 9.79
CA THR A 162 -2.26 -19.28 10.63
C THR A 162 -1.03 -18.92 9.80
N LEU A 163 -0.41 -17.79 10.12
CA LEU A 163 0.91 -17.42 9.64
C LEU A 163 1.86 -17.29 10.83
N LYS A 164 2.77 -18.25 11.00
CA LYS A 164 3.89 -18.11 11.93
C LYS A 164 5.02 -17.40 11.23
N HIS A 165 5.20 -16.14 11.61
CA HIS A 165 6.24 -15.26 11.11
C HIS A 165 6.55 -14.24 12.19
N THR A 166 7.83 -13.95 12.44
CA THR A 166 8.22 -13.07 13.54
C THR A 166 8.26 -11.61 13.11
N ALA A 167 9.11 -11.28 12.14
CA ALA A 167 9.36 -9.90 11.71
C ALA A 167 10.18 -9.86 10.41
N LEU A 168 9.89 -8.88 9.56
CA LEU A 168 10.74 -8.54 8.41
C LEU A 168 11.85 -7.58 8.83
N ARG A 169 13.06 -7.83 8.35
CA ARG A 169 14.21 -6.92 8.49
C ARG A 169 14.57 -6.22 7.19
N SER A 170 14.21 -6.81 6.05
CA SER A 170 14.47 -6.23 4.74
C SER A 170 13.49 -6.74 3.69
N VAL A 171 12.99 -5.81 2.87
CA VAL A 171 12.30 -6.07 1.61
C VAL A 171 13.08 -5.36 0.51
N GLY A 172 13.66 -6.10 -0.42
CA GLY A 172 14.51 -5.56 -1.49
C GLY A 172 13.75 -5.32 -2.80
N PRO A 173 14.41 -4.84 -3.86
CA PRO A 173 13.87 -5.04 -5.21
C PRO A 173 13.94 -6.55 -5.54
N SER A 174 12.82 -7.15 -5.96
CA SER A 174 12.84 -8.51 -6.52
C SER A 174 13.72 -8.52 -7.78
N TYR A 175 14.62 -9.49 -7.94
CA TYR A 175 15.51 -9.54 -9.11
C TYR A 175 14.76 -9.63 -10.46
N ASP A 176 13.46 -10.00 -10.45
CA ASP A 176 12.59 -10.15 -11.63
C ASP A 176 11.49 -9.07 -11.73
N THR A 177 11.82 -7.81 -11.40
CA THR A 177 10.89 -6.67 -11.45
C THR A 177 10.21 -6.45 -12.82
N GLN A 178 10.82 -6.90 -13.93
CA GLN A 178 10.32 -6.60 -15.28
C GLN A 178 9.23 -7.57 -15.78
N LYS A 179 9.16 -8.80 -15.27
CA LYS A 179 8.21 -9.82 -15.74
C LYS A 179 6.91 -9.82 -14.95
N ILE A 180 6.96 -9.61 -13.63
CA ILE A 180 5.79 -9.50 -12.75
C ILE A 180 5.00 -8.20 -13.01
N ALA A 181 5.71 -7.11 -13.35
CA ALA A 181 5.12 -5.80 -13.61
C ALA A 181 4.06 -5.78 -14.72
N ARG A 182 4.15 -6.68 -15.70
CA ARG A 182 3.28 -6.69 -16.88
C ARG A 182 1.92 -7.36 -16.65
N THR A 183 1.78 -8.14 -15.57
CA THR A 183 0.55 -8.90 -15.30
C THR A 183 -0.28 -8.28 -14.16
N TYR A 184 0.37 -7.63 -13.18
CA TYR A 184 -0.30 -7.13 -11.97
C TYR A 184 0.15 -5.72 -11.50
N GLY A 185 0.88 -4.98 -12.36
CA GLY A 185 1.53 -3.72 -11.99
C GLY A 185 2.88 -3.95 -11.28
N LEU A 186 3.70 -2.90 -11.18
CA LEU A 186 5.04 -2.94 -10.55
C LEU A 186 4.91 -3.24 -9.04
N GLN A 187 4.82 -4.52 -8.66
CA GLN A 187 4.73 -4.94 -7.25
C GLN A 187 6.11 -5.23 -6.67
N ASN A 188 6.93 -4.19 -6.56
CA ASN A 188 8.09 -4.25 -5.67
C ASN A 188 7.60 -3.93 -4.25
N GLY A 189 7.59 -4.94 -3.38
CA GLY A 189 7.29 -4.75 -1.97
C GLY A 189 6.34 -5.79 -1.39
N ILE A 190 5.30 -5.35 -0.69
CA ILE A 190 4.42 -6.20 0.10
C ILE A 190 3.01 -6.12 -0.49
N LEU A 191 2.42 -7.26 -0.87
CA LEU A 191 1.00 -7.39 -1.18
C LEU A 191 0.40 -8.47 -0.29
N ILE A 192 -0.55 -8.09 0.56
CA ILE A 192 -1.41 -9.03 1.26
C ILE A 192 -2.84 -8.79 0.80
N GLY A 193 -3.37 -9.74 0.03
CA GLY A 193 -4.76 -9.74 -0.42
C GLY A 193 -5.65 -10.54 0.51
N THR A 194 -6.67 -11.18 -0.07
CA THR A 194 -7.66 -11.99 0.67
C THR A 194 -6.98 -13.13 1.44
N THR A 195 -7.18 -13.14 2.77
CA THR A 195 -6.76 -14.19 3.70
C THR A 195 -7.78 -14.38 4.82
N SER A 196 -7.64 -15.43 5.62
CA SER A 196 -8.40 -15.67 6.86
C SER A 196 -7.59 -15.34 8.11
N LEU A 197 -6.50 -14.58 7.97
CA LEU A 197 -5.65 -14.16 9.07
C LEU A 197 -6.38 -13.16 9.98
N GLU A 198 -6.07 -13.21 11.28
CA GLU A 198 -6.56 -12.25 12.28
C GLU A 198 -5.59 -11.08 12.48
N SER A 199 -4.32 -11.25 12.10
CA SER A 199 -3.28 -10.21 12.15
C SER A 199 -2.25 -10.42 11.04
N VAL A 200 -1.68 -9.31 10.57
CA VAL A 200 -0.56 -9.26 9.62
C VAL A 200 0.59 -8.42 10.16
N ASP A 201 0.62 -8.17 11.48
CA ASP A 201 1.59 -7.27 12.11
C ASP A 201 3.02 -7.74 11.92
N SER A 202 3.29 -9.05 11.88
CA SER A 202 4.64 -9.54 11.62
C SER A 202 5.19 -9.11 10.25
N ILE A 203 4.33 -8.72 9.30
CA ILE A 203 4.68 -8.21 7.97
C ILE A 203 4.67 -6.67 7.93
N PHE A 204 3.63 -6.03 8.49
CA PHE A 204 3.46 -4.58 8.39
C PHE A 204 4.10 -3.77 9.53
N ASN A 205 4.27 -4.35 10.72
CA ASN A 205 4.79 -3.67 11.91
C ASN A 205 6.32 -3.81 12.01
N ASN A 206 7.03 -3.39 10.96
CA ASN A 206 8.49 -3.51 10.88
C ASN A 206 9.13 -2.18 10.52
N ASN A 207 10.15 -1.75 11.29
CA ASN A 207 10.90 -0.51 11.05
C ASN A 207 11.89 -0.64 9.87
N ILE A 208 11.34 -0.81 8.67
CA ILE A 208 12.05 -1.02 7.41
C ILE A 208 11.62 0.00 6.36
N LYS A 209 12.40 0.13 5.28
CA LYS A 209 11.96 0.83 4.07
C LYS A 209 11.22 -0.15 3.17
N VAL A 210 10.13 0.30 2.56
CA VAL A 210 9.37 -0.48 1.58
C VAL A 210 9.12 0.43 0.38
N GLU A 211 9.22 -0.10 -0.84
CA GLU A 211 8.86 0.70 -2.03
C GLU A 211 7.33 0.87 -2.09
N SER A 212 6.61 -0.25 -2.15
CA SER A 212 5.15 -0.28 -2.16
C SER A 212 4.61 -1.33 -1.19
N ALA A 213 3.59 -0.96 -0.43
CA ALA A 213 2.85 -1.89 0.42
C ALA A 213 1.35 -1.79 0.13
N SER A 214 0.70 -2.93 -0.06
CA SER A 214 -0.74 -3.03 -0.31
C SER A 214 -1.37 -4.07 0.61
N PHE A 215 -2.47 -3.70 1.25
CA PHE A 215 -3.26 -4.56 2.12
C PHE A 215 -4.74 -4.53 1.72
N THR A 216 -5.33 -5.70 1.53
CA THR A 216 -6.79 -5.87 1.42
C THR A 216 -7.27 -6.61 2.65
N ALA A 217 -8.04 -5.93 3.48
CA ALA A 217 -8.52 -6.45 4.75
C ALA A 217 -9.48 -7.62 4.54
N SER A 218 -9.31 -8.64 5.38
CA SER A 218 -10.35 -9.61 5.63
C SER A 218 -11.31 -9.07 6.69
N THR A 219 -12.45 -9.72 6.83
CA THR A 219 -13.40 -9.42 7.92
C THR A 219 -12.83 -9.75 9.30
N ARG A 220 -11.69 -10.46 9.38
CA ARG A 220 -11.06 -10.90 10.63
C ARG A 220 -9.97 -9.95 11.14
N VAL A 221 -9.25 -9.28 10.25
CA VAL A 221 -8.27 -8.25 10.64
C VAL A 221 -9.02 -6.98 11.04
N LYS A 222 -9.10 -6.73 12.36
CA LYS A 222 -9.77 -5.53 12.89
C LYS A 222 -8.83 -4.34 13.09
N ARG A 223 -7.52 -4.61 13.18
CA ARG A 223 -6.50 -3.60 13.41
C ARG A 223 -5.26 -3.92 12.58
N LEU A 224 -4.73 -2.91 11.89
CA LEU A 224 -3.48 -2.99 11.14
C LEU A 224 -2.48 -2.00 11.73
N VAL A 225 -1.32 -2.48 12.19
CA VAL A 225 -0.20 -1.62 12.59
C VAL A 225 0.82 -1.54 11.45
N VAL A 226 1.03 -0.35 10.92
CA VAL A 226 2.06 -0.08 9.91
C VAL A 226 3.27 0.52 10.62
N GLY A 227 4.39 -0.19 10.60
CA GLY A 227 5.63 0.17 11.29
C GLY A 227 6.77 0.61 10.40
N PHE A 228 6.54 0.79 9.09
CA PHE A 228 7.59 1.20 8.15
C PHE A 228 8.16 2.57 8.53
N LYS A 229 9.48 2.76 8.38
CA LYS A 229 10.06 4.12 8.48
C LYS A 229 9.88 4.93 7.20
N GLU A 230 9.75 4.25 6.07
CA GLU A 230 9.64 4.88 4.75
C GLU A 230 8.85 3.97 3.82
N SER A 231 7.86 4.54 3.13
CA SER A 231 7.10 3.87 2.06
C SER A 231 6.91 4.82 0.89
N ALA A 232 7.25 4.45 -0.34
CA ALA A 232 6.92 5.31 -1.49
C ALA A 232 5.40 5.28 -1.77
N LYS A 233 4.77 4.10 -1.59
CA LYS A 233 3.32 3.94 -1.71
C LYS A 233 2.76 3.00 -0.63
N LEU A 234 1.65 3.37 -0.02
CA LEU A 234 0.90 2.56 0.94
C LEU A 234 -0.57 2.55 0.54
N VAL A 235 -1.11 1.38 0.20
CA VAL A 235 -2.50 1.20 -0.21
C VAL A 235 -3.20 0.27 0.76
N ILE A 236 -4.32 0.73 1.33
CA ILE A 236 -5.10 -0.05 2.28
C ILE A 236 -6.56 -0.05 1.80
N TYR A 237 -7.07 -1.25 1.57
CA TYR A 237 -8.48 -1.50 1.30
C TYR A 237 -9.08 -2.17 2.53
N GLY A 238 -10.11 -1.57 3.13
CA GLY A 238 -10.96 -2.24 4.09
C GLY A 238 -11.80 -3.34 3.43
N ALA A 239 -12.55 -4.09 4.22
CA ALA A 239 -13.51 -5.05 3.67
C ALA A 239 -14.68 -4.30 3.01
N ASP A 240 -15.15 -4.78 1.85
CA ASP A 240 -16.26 -4.15 1.10
C ASP A 240 -17.62 -4.31 1.78
N ASP A 241 -17.75 -5.29 2.69
CA ASP A 241 -18.99 -5.52 3.41
C ASP A 241 -19.10 -4.53 4.58
N ALA A 242 -20.05 -3.59 4.46
CA ALA A 242 -20.28 -2.48 5.38
C ALA A 242 -20.52 -2.93 6.84
N ASP A 243 -21.00 -4.16 7.04
CA ASP A 243 -21.23 -4.74 8.37
C ASP A 243 -20.02 -5.55 8.88
N ALA A 244 -19.02 -5.84 8.04
CA ALA A 244 -18.07 -6.92 8.27
C ALA A 244 -16.79 -6.55 9.03
N GLY A 245 -16.56 -5.28 9.33
CA GLY A 245 -15.45 -4.92 10.21
C GLY A 245 -14.84 -3.58 9.92
N GLN A 246 -14.96 -2.70 10.90
CA GLN A 246 -14.22 -1.47 11.05
C GLN A 246 -12.72 -1.76 11.18
N LEU A 247 -11.97 -1.70 10.08
CA LEU A 247 -10.51 -1.76 10.15
C LEU A 247 -9.97 -0.45 10.73
N GLU A 248 -9.32 -0.53 11.89
CA GLU A 248 -8.53 0.57 12.44
C GLU A 248 -7.08 0.46 11.95
N VAL A 249 -6.54 1.55 11.37
CA VAL A 249 -5.13 1.61 10.96
C VAL A 249 -4.32 2.44 11.95
N VAL A 250 -3.19 1.90 12.42
CA VAL A 250 -2.26 2.60 13.32
C VAL A 250 -0.93 2.82 12.60
N LEU A 251 -0.57 4.09 12.41
CA LEU A 251 0.71 4.49 11.84
C LEU A 251 1.77 4.60 12.95
N GLY A 252 2.83 3.81 12.82
CA GLY A 252 3.95 3.74 13.75
C GLY A 252 3.90 2.49 14.63
N GLY A 253 4.88 1.61 14.44
CA GLY A 253 5.12 0.46 15.31
C GLY A 253 5.76 0.82 16.64
N GLU A 254 5.95 -0.16 17.52
CA GLU A 254 6.61 0.03 18.82
C GLU A 254 8.02 0.62 18.68
N SER A 255 8.76 0.18 17.64
CA SER A 255 10.12 0.63 17.34
C SER A 255 10.19 1.79 16.34
N THR A 256 9.07 2.40 15.95
CA THR A 256 9.02 3.39 14.86
C THR A 256 8.82 4.79 15.42
N THR A 257 9.87 5.61 15.36
CA THR A 257 9.84 6.99 15.89
C THR A 257 9.72 8.05 14.80
N SER A 258 10.05 7.71 13.55
CA SER A 258 9.87 8.57 12.38
C SER A 258 9.35 7.73 11.22
N MET A 259 8.40 8.29 10.47
CA MET A 259 7.80 7.67 9.30
C MET A 259 7.58 8.71 8.21
N HIS A 260 7.95 8.37 6.97
CA HIS A 260 7.59 9.13 5.78
C HIS A 260 6.85 8.22 4.80
N ILE A 261 5.76 8.71 4.23
CA ILE A 261 4.98 8.00 3.21
C ILE A 261 4.87 8.91 1.98
N GLY A 262 5.26 8.44 0.79
CA GLY A 262 5.02 9.21 -0.43
C GLY A 262 3.52 9.32 -0.67
N GLU A 263 2.92 8.25 -1.19
CA GLU A 263 1.49 8.18 -1.46
C GLU A 263 0.78 7.24 -0.47
N MET A 264 -0.27 7.72 0.17
CA MET A 264 -1.11 6.94 1.07
C MET A 264 -2.55 6.88 0.56
N GLN A 265 -3.05 5.68 0.28
CA GLN A 265 -4.43 5.46 -0.15
C GLN A 265 -5.20 4.63 0.87
N MET A 266 -6.38 5.11 1.25
CA MET A 266 -7.32 4.44 2.15
C MET A 266 -8.69 4.35 1.50
N GLN A 267 -9.21 3.13 1.33
CA GLN A 267 -10.51 2.91 0.70
C GLN A 267 -11.34 1.83 1.40
N TYR A 268 -12.66 1.88 1.21
CA TYR A 268 -13.64 0.89 1.72
C TYR A 268 -13.68 0.81 3.25
N GLY A 269 -13.99 -0.35 3.84
CA GLY A 269 -14.32 -0.59 5.27
C GLY A 269 -13.29 -0.20 6.36
N ILE A 270 -12.53 0.86 6.15
CA ILE A 270 -11.69 1.56 7.11
C ILE A 270 -12.59 2.46 7.97
N SER A 271 -12.48 2.32 9.29
CA SER A 271 -13.25 3.11 10.26
C SER A 271 -12.48 4.30 10.80
N GLY A 272 -11.17 4.32 10.60
CA GLY A 272 -10.30 5.40 11.02
C GLY A 272 -8.84 4.99 10.93
N PHE A 273 -7.98 5.99 11.02
CA PHE A 273 -6.58 5.76 11.30
C PHE A 273 -6.06 6.75 12.31
N ARG A 274 -5.00 6.35 13.02
CA ARG A 274 -4.35 7.20 14.01
C ARG A 274 -2.86 6.99 14.02
N ARG A 275 -2.19 7.98 14.59
CA ARG A 275 -0.77 7.93 14.90
C ARG A 275 -0.53 7.20 16.22
N SER A 276 0.51 6.37 16.23
CA SER A 276 1.01 5.73 17.44
C SER A 276 1.69 6.77 18.35
N PRO A 277 1.55 6.67 19.68
CA PRO A 277 2.22 7.58 20.62
C PRO A 277 3.75 7.60 20.50
N ASN A 278 4.36 6.51 20.02
CA ASN A 278 5.81 6.42 19.84
C ASN A 278 6.31 7.14 18.58
N LEU A 279 5.41 7.43 17.64
CA LEU A 279 5.76 8.04 16.37
C LEU A 279 5.90 9.56 16.55
N GLN A 280 7.13 10.04 16.63
CA GLN A 280 7.48 11.44 16.91
C GLN A 280 7.49 12.33 15.66
N ASN A 281 7.72 11.74 14.49
CA ASN A 281 7.68 12.44 13.21
C ASN A 281 6.89 11.62 12.18
N LEU A 282 5.87 12.21 11.58
CA LEU A 282 5.04 11.59 10.56
C LEU A 282 4.78 12.58 9.43
N THR A 283 5.28 12.28 8.23
CA THR A 283 5.04 13.10 7.04
C THR A 283 4.46 12.26 5.91
N ALA A 284 3.63 12.88 5.07
CA ALA A 284 3.19 12.27 3.83
C ALA A 284 3.20 13.26 2.65
N ASP A 285 3.54 12.79 1.45
CA ASP A 285 3.43 13.63 0.25
C ASP A 285 1.96 13.72 -0.21
N GLU A 286 1.23 12.62 -0.17
CA GLU A 286 -0.18 12.55 -0.57
C GLU A 286 -0.98 11.60 0.32
N TYR A 287 -2.19 12.04 0.67
CA TYR A 287 -3.21 11.22 1.31
C TYR A 287 -4.51 11.25 0.49
N TYR A 288 -4.93 10.08 0.04
CA TYR A 288 -6.15 9.83 -0.71
C TYR A 288 -7.10 8.98 0.12
N SER A 289 -8.35 9.44 0.25
CA SER A 289 -9.43 8.71 0.92
C SER A 289 -10.65 8.64 0.01
N ALA A 290 -11.21 7.44 -0.15
CA ALA A 290 -12.48 7.28 -0.84
C ALA A 290 -13.31 6.08 -0.37
N PHE A 291 -14.64 6.23 -0.41
CA PHE A 291 -15.60 5.16 -0.08
C PHE A 291 -15.40 4.59 1.34
N THR A 292 -14.96 5.41 2.30
CA THR A 292 -14.65 4.91 3.65
C THR A 292 -15.86 4.94 4.57
N ASN A 293 -15.80 4.16 5.66
CA ASN A 293 -16.82 4.17 6.71
C ASN A 293 -16.49 5.18 7.83
N MET A 294 -15.54 6.09 7.61
CA MET A 294 -15.16 7.11 8.57
C MET A 294 -16.26 8.16 8.69
N THR A 295 -16.73 8.42 9.91
CA THR A 295 -17.60 9.58 10.19
C THR A 295 -16.80 10.85 10.46
N HIS A 296 -15.55 10.69 10.90
CA HIS A 296 -14.60 11.74 11.17
C HIS A 296 -13.20 11.31 10.73
N LEU A 297 -12.52 12.18 9.99
CA LEU A 297 -11.13 12.03 9.63
C LEU A 297 -10.24 13.00 10.42
N HIS A 298 -9.36 12.48 11.27
CA HIS A 298 -8.31 13.24 11.93
C HIS A 298 -6.95 12.95 11.30
N LEU A 299 -6.39 13.92 10.59
CA LEU A 299 -5.12 13.78 9.87
C LEU A 299 -3.94 14.01 10.83
N PRO A 300 -3.13 12.99 11.19
CA PRO A 300 -2.17 13.12 12.28
C PRO A 300 -0.75 13.51 11.81
N PHE A 301 -0.64 14.18 10.66
CA PHE A 301 0.62 14.49 9.98
C PHE A 301 1.29 15.76 10.52
N ASP A 302 2.61 15.72 10.66
CA ASP A 302 3.43 16.90 10.93
C ASP A 302 3.61 17.75 9.66
N GLN A 303 3.63 17.10 8.49
CA GLN A 303 3.60 17.71 7.15
C GLN A 303 2.80 16.83 6.20
N LEU A 304 1.87 17.42 5.44
CA LEU A 304 1.13 16.77 4.37
C LEU A 304 1.26 17.60 3.08
N GLY A 305 1.61 16.98 1.96
CA GLY A 305 1.68 17.65 0.66
C GLY A 305 0.32 17.82 -0.01
N SER A 306 -0.48 16.76 -0.05
CA SER A 306 -1.80 16.76 -0.70
C SER A 306 -2.83 15.98 0.10
N LEU A 307 -4.01 16.54 0.26
CA LEU A 307 -5.20 15.88 0.79
C LEU A 307 -6.24 15.74 -0.33
N TYR A 308 -6.61 14.50 -0.64
CA TYR A 308 -7.66 14.20 -1.60
C TYR A 308 -8.77 13.38 -0.93
N LEU A 309 -9.98 13.95 -0.89
CA LEU A 309 -11.19 13.30 -0.38
C LEU A 309 -12.19 13.15 -1.51
N GLU A 310 -12.63 11.91 -1.76
CA GLU A 310 -13.55 11.60 -2.86
C GLU A 310 -14.61 10.59 -2.47
N ALA A 311 -15.86 10.85 -2.86
CA ALA A 311 -16.95 9.89 -2.69
C ALA A 311 -17.12 9.40 -1.23
N GLU A 312 -16.89 10.31 -0.27
CA GLU A 312 -17.04 10.04 1.16
C GLU A 312 -18.48 10.30 1.61
N GLU A 313 -19.30 9.25 1.66
CA GLU A 313 -20.73 9.32 1.98
C GLU A 313 -20.99 9.53 3.49
N TYR A 314 -20.19 8.87 4.33
CA TYR A 314 -20.39 8.87 5.78
C TYR A 314 -19.61 9.95 6.52
N MET A 315 -18.56 10.50 5.89
CA MET A 315 -17.68 11.47 6.52
C MET A 315 -18.40 12.79 6.75
N LYS A 316 -18.52 13.20 8.02
CA LYS A 316 -19.19 14.43 8.41
C LYS A 316 -18.25 15.58 8.62
N TRP A 317 -17.01 15.32 8.99
CA TRP A 317 -16.01 16.37 9.15
C TRP A 317 -14.58 15.82 9.07
N VAL A 318 -13.66 16.74 8.79
CA VAL A 318 -12.22 16.51 8.73
C VAL A 318 -11.53 17.46 9.72
N SER A 319 -10.41 17.02 10.27
CA SER A 319 -9.58 17.84 11.14
C SER A 319 -8.09 17.65 10.90
N VAL A 320 -7.35 18.73 11.11
CA VAL A 320 -5.89 18.79 11.01
C VAL A 320 -5.31 19.31 12.34
N PRO A 321 -4.06 18.98 12.68
CA PRO A 321 -3.43 19.45 13.89
C PRO A 321 -3.13 20.96 13.79
N PRO A 322 -2.99 21.68 14.92
CA PRO A 322 -2.61 23.09 14.90
C PRO A 322 -1.33 23.40 14.10
N GLN A 323 -0.40 22.44 14.06
CA GLN A 323 0.84 22.48 13.29
C GLN A 323 0.61 22.58 11.77
N ALA A 324 -0.58 22.23 11.27
CA ALA A 324 -0.92 22.35 9.85
C ALA A 324 -0.84 23.80 9.32
N ALA A 325 -0.93 24.79 10.20
CA ALA A 325 -0.65 26.18 9.85
C ALA A 325 0.80 26.39 9.33
N GLN A 326 1.71 25.46 9.62
CA GLN A 326 3.10 25.50 9.16
C GLN A 326 3.36 24.65 7.91
N TRP A 327 2.36 23.95 7.39
CA TRP A 327 2.51 23.18 6.15
C TRP A 327 2.85 24.11 4.99
N SER A 328 3.68 23.63 4.08
CA SER A 328 4.03 24.32 2.84
C SER A 328 3.68 23.48 1.62
N ASN A 329 3.38 24.14 0.51
CA ASN A 329 3.06 23.49 -0.76
C ASN A 329 1.90 22.49 -0.65
N PHE A 330 0.94 22.81 0.22
CA PHE A 330 -0.23 21.98 0.48
C PHE A 330 -1.25 22.09 -0.65
N SER A 331 -1.83 20.97 -1.05
CA SER A 331 -2.96 20.87 -1.98
C SER A 331 -4.18 20.29 -1.29
N LEU A 332 -5.34 20.89 -1.50
CA LEU A 332 -6.62 20.38 -1.00
C LEU A 332 -7.53 20.05 -2.18
N THR A 333 -8.01 18.81 -2.25
CA THR A 333 -9.08 18.41 -3.17
C THR A 333 -10.19 17.70 -2.41
N ILE A 334 -11.41 18.20 -2.54
CA ILE A 334 -12.61 17.61 -1.95
C ILE A 334 -13.66 17.50 -3.06
N SER A 335 -14.17 16.29 -3.31
CA SER A 335 -15.20 16.07 -4.33
C SER A 335 -16.16 14.94 -3.98
N ARG A 336 -17.44 15.10 -4.32
CA ARG A 336 -18.50 14.11 -4.06
C ARG A 336 -18.54 13.65 -2.59
N THR A 337 -18.42 14.56 -1.63
CA THR A 337 -18.39 14.23 -0.19
C THR A 337 -19.50 14.94 0.58
N GLU A 338 -19.93 14.36 1.70
CA GLU A 338 -20.87 14.96 2.66
C GLU A 338 -20.19 15.74 3.81
N VAL A 339 -18.91 16.09 3.65
CA VAL A 339 -18.12 16.80 4.66
C VAL A 339 -18.71 18.19 4.92
N ASN A 340 -18.92 18.52 6.19
CA ASN A 340 -19.37 19.83 6.61
C ASN A 340 -18.19 20.82 6.63
N LEU A 341 -18.22 21.79 5.71
CA LEU A 341 -17.22 22.85 5.54
C LEU A 341 -17.84 24.23 5.84
N THR A 342 -18.73 24.30 6.83
CA THR A 342 -19.41 25.55 7.18
C THR A 342 -18.61 26.42 8.15
N SER A 343 -17.63 25.87 8.87
CA SER A 343 -16.78 26.60 9.82
C SER A 343 -15.45 25.87 10.03
N GLU A 344 -14.40 26.61 10.41
CA GLU A 344 -13.15 26.02 10.93
C GLU A 344 -13.31 25.36 12.30
N TYR A 345 -14.46 25.53 12.94
CA TYR A 345 -14.78 24.99 14.26
C TYR A 345 -15.89 23.95 14.17
N MET A 346 -15.78 22.92 15.00
CA MET A 346 -16.76 21.85 15.12
C MET A 346 -17.03 21.55 16.60
N PRO A 347 -18.23 21.05 16.95
CA PRO A 347 -18.49 20.54 18.28
C PRO A 347 -17.63 19.29 18.54
N ASP A 348 -16.97 19.24 19.69
CA ASP A 348 -16.34 18.05 20.24
C ASP A 348 -17.40 17.07 20.78
N GLU A 349 -16.96 15.91 21.28
CA GLU A 349 -17.85 14.89 21.87
C GLU A 349 -18.67 15.40 23.07
N LYS A 350 -18.23 16.50 23.71
CA LYS A 350 -18.90 17.13 24.86
C LYS A 350 -19.77 18.32 24.45
N GLY A 351 -19.86 18.61 23.15
CA GLY A 351 -20.58 19.76 22.60
C GLY A 351 -19.85 21.10 22.74
N GLY A 352 -18.58 21.09 23.15
CA GLY A 352 -17.71 22.27 23.16
C GLY A 352 -17.17 22.56 21.75
N TRP A 353 -17.03 23.83 21.38
CA TRP A 353 -16.49 24.19 20.07
C TRP A 353 -14.96 24.07 20.08
N VAL A 354 -14.43 23.23 19.19
CA VAL A 354 -12.99 23.08 18.97
C VAL A 354 -12.65 23.43 17.53
N ARG A 355 -11.51 24.08 17.32
CA ARG A 355 -11.02 24.35 15.98
C ARG A 355 -10.54 23.05 15.34
N SER A 356 -11.24 22.61 14.30
CA SER A 356 -10.94 21.39 13.54
C SER A 356 -9.99 21.67 12.38
N TRP A 357 -10.01 22.88 11.82
CA TRP A 357 -9.24 23.23 10.64
C TRP A 357 -8.27 24.38 10.88
N TYR A 358 -7.04 24.21 10.38
CA TYR A 358 -5.97 25.20 10.46
C TYR A 358 -5.37 25.37 9.06
N TRP A 359 -5.65 26.51 8.43
CA TRP A 359 -5.10 26.81 7.10
C TRP A 359 -3.58 27.04 7.15
N PRO A 360 -2.83 26.51 6.17
CA PRO A 360 -1.43 26.86 5.97
C PRO A 360 -1.21 28.38 5.88
N GLN A 361 -0.20 28.87 6.60
CA GLN A 361 0.25 30.26 6.57
C GLN A 361 1.45 30.48 5.61
N LYS A 362 1.84 29.43 4.88
CA LYS A 362 2.83 29.46 3.80
C LYS A 362 2.12 29.27 2.45
N ASP A 363 2.88 29.36 1.36
CA ASP A 363 2.36 29.10 0.03
C ASP A 363 1.70 27.72 -0.05
N MET A 364 0.50 27.70 -0.63
CA MET A 364 -0.26 26.50 -0.98
C MET A 364 -0.17 26.28 -2.49
N PHE A 365 -0.24 25.02 -2.91
CA PHE A 365 -0.21 24.69 -4.31
C PHE A 365 -1.58 24.88 -4.96
N SER A 366 -2.62 24.24 -4.40
CA SER A 366 -3.99 24.35 -4.91
C SER A 366 -5.07 24.15 -3.85
N VAL A 367 -6.26 24.67 -4.13
CA VAL A 367 -7.50 24.40 -3.38
C VAL A 367 -8.61 24.11 -4.39
N ASP A 368 -9.20 22.93 -4.36
CA ASP A 368 -10.27 22.51 -5.25
C ASP A 368 -11.37 21.80 -4.45
N ILE A 369 -12.47 22.51 -4.18
CA ILE A 369 -13.61 22.01 -3.41
C ILE A 369 -14.83 22.02 -4.32
N ARG A 370 -15.33 20.82 -4.70
CA ARG A 370 -16.41 20.63 -5.67
C ARG A 370 -17.68 19.99 -5.11
N SER A 371 -17.82 19.95 -3.80
CA SER A 371 -18.97 19.38 -3.10
C SER A 371 -18.93 19.75 -1.62
N GLY A 372 -20.03 19.50 -0.92
CA GLY A 372 -20.18 19.74 0.50
C GLY A 372 -20.82 21.09 0.79
N ASN A 373 -21.29 21.23 2.02
CA ASN A 373 -21.85 22.49 2.51
C ASN A 373 -20.71 23.42 2.93
N LEU A 374 -20.46 24.47 2.15
CA LEU A 374 -19.33 25.38 2.31
C LEU A 374 -19.83 26.78 2.68
N THR A 375 -19.17 27.44 3.65
CA THR A 375 -19.39 28.88 3.88
C THR A 375 -18.07 29.64 3.99
N PRO A 376 -18.05 30.97 3.81
CA PRO A 376 -16.85 31.77 4.00
C PRO A 376 -16.21 31.62 5.38
N ALA A 377 -16.97 31.22 6.41
CA ALA A 377 -16.44 31.01 7.77
C ALA A 377 -15.49 29.81 7.87
N PHE A 378 -15.48 28.89 6.89
CA PHE A 378 -14.44 27.86 6.80
C PHE A 378 -13.08 28.41 6.36
N PHE A 379 -13.05 29.60 5.76
CA PHE A 379 -11.81 30.27 5.32
C PHE A 379 -11.46 31.49 6.19
N GLU A 380 -12.12 31.66 7.34
CA GLU A 380 -12.03 32.88 8.14
C GLU A 380 -10.57 33.23 8.47
N SER A 381 -9.81 32.28 9.01
CA SER A 381 -8.41 32.52 9.37
C SER A 381 -7.50 32.69 8.16
N PHE A 382 -7.80 32.02 7.04
CA PHE A 382 -7.09 32.22 5.78
C PHE A 382 -7.27 33.67 5.30
N LEU A 383 -8.50 34.17 5.27
CA LEU A 383 -8.83 35.53 4.86
C LEU A 383 -8.25 36.58 5.83
N GLU A 384 -8.28 36.32 7.14
CA GLU A 384 -7.66 37.19 8.14
C GLU A 384 -6.14 37.28 7.96
N TYR A 385 -5.48 36.14 7.74
CA TYR A 385 -4.03 36.10 7.55
C TYR A 385 -3.60 36.84 6.28
N GLN A 386 -4.35 36.67 5.18
CA GLN A 386 -4.16 37.42 3.94
C GLN A 386 -4.25 38.93 4.18
N LYS A 387 -5.28 39.40 4.91
CA LYS A 387 -5.45 40.83 5.24
C LYS A 387 -4.34 41.37 6.14
N ALA A 388 -3.86 40.58 7.09
CA ALA A 388 -2.82 40.99 8.04
C ALA A 388 -1.43 41.12 7.39
N THR A 389 -1.19 40.39 6.29
CA THR A 389 0.11 40.32 5.60
C THR A 389 0.18 41.17 4.32
N VAL A 390 -0.84 42.00 4.06
CA VAL A 390 -0.92 42.88 2.89
C VAL A 390 0.35 43.74 2.77
N ASN A 391 0.95 43.74 1.59
CA ASN A 391 2.20 44.44 1.24
C ASN A 391 3.48 43.91 1.91
N THR A 392 3.46 42.69 2.45
CA THR A 392 4.69 42.01 2.88
C THR A 392 5.23 41.11 1.76
N THR A 393 6.56 40.98 1.66
CA THR A 393 7.19 40.00 0.74
C THR A 393 6.93 38.54 1.15
N SER A 394 6.25 38.34 2.29
CA SER A 394 5.93 37.05 2.89
C SER A 394 4.43 36.72 2.85
N GLN A 395 3.62 37.49 2.10
CA GLN A 395 2.20 37.18 1.94
C GLN A 395 2.04 35.83 1.21
N PRO A 396 1.40 34.82 1.83
CA PRO A 396 1.30 33.49 1.24
C PRO A 396 0.36 33.49 0.05
N LYS A 397 0.66 32.64 -0.93
CA LYS A 397 -0.11 32.53 -2.17
C LYS A 397 -0.70 31.15 -2.36
N VAL A 398 -1.76 31.07 -3.14
CA VAL A 398 -2.20 29.82 -3.79
C VAL A 398 -1.67 29.86 -5.21
N LEU A 399 -0.75 28.96 -5.54
CA LEU A 399 0.10 29.12 -6.73
C LEU A 399 -0.55 28.67 -8.04
N HIS A 400 -1.36 27.61 -8.01
CA HIS A 400 -1.83 26.94 -9.22
C HIS A 400 -3.33 27.14 -9.50
N GLU A 401 -4.19 26.56 -8.65
CA GLU A 401 -5.64 26.54 -8.84
C GLU A 401 -6.35 26.85 -7.52
N PHE A 402 -7.41 27.64 -7.61
CA PHE A 402 -8.35 27.87 -6.51
C PHE A 402 -9.78 27.81 -7.04
N ARG A 403 -10.38 26.63 -6.89
CA ARG A 403 -11.69 26.29 -7.40
C ARG A 403 -12.66 26.00 -6.26
N LEU A 404 -13.78 26.74 -6.23
CA LEU A 404 -14.88 26.53 -5.29
C LEU A 404 -16.19 26.31 -6.04
N ASP A 405 -16.78 25.14 -5.86
CA ASP A 405 -18.03 24.68 -6.47
C ASP A 405 -18.86 23.90 -5.42
N PRO A 406 -19.33 24.56 -4.35
CA PRO A 406 -20.01 23.90 -3.24
C PRO A 406 -21.46 23.52 -3.57
N ASP A 407 -22.11 22.65 -2.78
CA ASP A 407 -23.50 22.25 -3.06
C ASP A 407 -24.51 23.37 -2.77
N ASN A 408 -24.21 24.24 -1.82
CA ASN A 408 -25.04 25.36 -1.39
C ASN A 408 -24.76 26.66 -2.18
N LEU A 409 -24.62 26.56 -3.50
CA LEU A 409 -24.28 27.67 -4.40
C LEU A 409 -25.10 28.93 -4.14
N ALA A 410 -26.36 28.80 -3.72
CA ALA A 410 -27.30 29.91 -3.58
C ALA A 410 -26.95 30.90 -2.47
N THR A 411 -26.09 30.49 -1.52
CA THR A 411 -25.75 31.28 -0.34
C THR A 411 -24.26 31.53 -0.19
N PHE A 412 -23.42 30.99 -1.08
CA PHE A 412 -21.98 31.13 -1.00
C PHE A 412 -21.50 32.47 -1.61
N ASP A 413 -20.71 33.24 -0.85
CA ASP A 413 -20.16 34.52 -1.28
C ASP A 413 -18.73 34.34 -1.83
N CYS A 414 -18.57 34.57 -3.13
CA CYS A 414 -17.28 34.48 -3.83
C CYS A 414 -16.45 35.78 -3.78
N GLU A 415 -17.02 36.93 -3.40
CA GLU A 415 -16.36 38.23 -3.51
C GLU A 415 -15.04 38.34 -2.71
N PRO A 416 -14.92 37.80 -1.49
CA PRO A 416 -13.65 37.83 -0.75
C PRO A 416 -12.50 37.16 -1.50
N PHE A 417 -12.77 36.04 -2.19
CA PHE A 417 -11.76 35.26 -2.91
C PHE A 417 -11.43 35.89 -4.26
N LYS A 418 -12.44 36.43 -4.95
CA LYS A 418 -12.24 37.19 -6.19
C LYS A 418 -11.28 38.36 -5.98
N LYS A 419 -11.43 39.10 -4.87
CA LYS A 419 -10.51 40.19 -4.52
C LYS A 419 -9.07 39.70 -4.35
N LEU A 420 -8.86 38.57 -3.66
CA LEU A 420 -7.53 37.98 -3.50
C LEU A 420 -6.93 37.52 -4.84
N ALA A 421 -7.76 37.05 -5.78
CA ALA A 421 -7.33 36.70 -7.12
C ALA A 421 -6.92 37.95 -7.93
N GLU A 422 -7.68 39.04 -7.85
CA GLU A 422 -7.34 40.34 -8.46
C GLU A 422 -6.03 40.93 -7.90
N GLU A 423 -5.74 40.67 -6.61
CA GLU A 423 -4.49 41.05 -5.95
C GLU A 423 -3.30 40.11 -6.31
N GLY A 424 -3.54 39.02 -7.06
CA GLY A 424 -2.50 38.06 -7.46
C GLY A 424 -2.05 37.11 -6.35
N ASN A 425 -2.83 37.00 -5.27
CA ASN A 425 -2.59 36.07 -4.16
C ASN A 425 -3.16 34.67 -4.44
N ILE A 426 -4.00 34.55 -5.46
CA ILE A 426 -4.63 33.30 -5.90
C ILE A 426 -4.40 33.06 -7.40
N GLY A 427 -3.83 31.90 -7.72
CA GLY A 427 -3.65 31.33 -9.06
C GLY A 427 -4.92 30.62 -9.55
N GLY A 428 -5.24 30.74 -10.84
CA GLY A 428 -6.30 29.94 -11.49
C GLY A 428 -7.63 29.95 -10.75
N PHE A 429 -8.28 31.11 -10.61
CA PHE A 429 -9.46 31.28 -9.78
C PHE A 429 -10.76 30.97 -10.53
N THR A 430 -11.56 30.06 -9.96
CA THR A 430 -12.93 29.76 -10.39
C THR A 430 -13.83 29.63 -9.16
N CYS A 431 -14.93 30.38 -9.11
CA CYS A 431 -15.92 30.26 -8.05
C CYS A 431 -17.33 30.27 -8.63
N TYR A 432 -18.14 29.30 -8.22
CA TYR A 432 -19.55 29.22 -8.61
C TYR A 432 -20.43 29.73 -7.46
N SER A 433 -21.30 30.70 -7.75
CA SER A 433 -22.34 31.18 -6.83
C SER A 433 -23.58 31.66 -7.59
N TRP A 434 -24.73 31.71 -6.92
CA TRP A 434 -25.90 32.38 -7.51
C TRP A 434 -25.86 33.88 -7.23
N LEU A 435 -25.91 34.67 -8.30
CA LEU A 435 -26.29 36.07 -8.18
C LEU A 435 -27.81 36.16 -8.12
N LYS A 436 -28.33 36.79 -7.06
CA LYS A 436 -29.72 37.22 -6.97
C LYS A 436 -29.91 38.48 -7.84
N ASP A 437 -29.71 38.35 -9.15
CA ASP A 437 -30.09 39.39 -10.09
C ASP A 437 -31.60 39.32 -10.33
N SER A 438 -32.25 40.48 -10.26
CA SER A 438 -33.70 40.65 -10.20
C SER A 438 -34.46 39.71 -11.15
N SER A 439 -35.28 38.84 -10.56
CA SER A 439 -36.36 38.02 -11.16
C SER A 439 -36.00 36.74 -11.94
N ALA A 440 -34.74 36.32 -12.07
CA ALA A 440 -34.41 35.00 -12.63
C ALA A 440 -33.15 34.39 -11.99
N TYR A 441 -33.29 33.18 -11.43
CA TYR A 441 -32.16 32.36 -11.01
C TYR A 441 -31.32 32.03 -12.26
N SER A 442 -30.11 32.57 -12.37
CA SER A 442 -29.16 32.26 -13.45
C SER A 442 -27.79 31.92 -12.87
N TRP A 443 -27.11 30.97 -13.52
CA TRP A 443 -25.74 30.59 -13.18
C TRP A 443 -24.78 31.66 -13.71
N ARG A 444 -23.83 32.11 -12.88
CA ARG A 444 -22.63 32.81 -13.37
C ARG A 444 -21.40 32.10 -12.83
N GLU A 445 -20.55 31.66 -13.75
CA GLU A 445 -19.16 31.34 -13.45
C GLU A 445 -18.43 32.67 -13.18
N ILE A 446 -17.83 32.81 -12.01
CA ILE A 446 -16.89 33.91 -11.73
C ILE A 446 -15.50 33.31 -11.86
N SER A 447 -14.87 33.51 -13.01
CA SER A 447 -13.47 33.14 -13.24
C SER A 447 -12.60 34.38 -13.42
N VAL A 448 -11.43 34.36 -12.78
CA VAL A 448 -10.37 35.35 -12.98
C VAL A 448 -9.13 34.59 -13.40
N LEU A 449 -8.75 34.74 -14.67
CA LEU A 449 -7.47 34.23 -15.16
C LEU A 449 -6.36 35.13 -14.63
N SER A 450 -5.71 34.74 -13.53
CA SER A 450 -4.52 35.44 -13.03
C SER A 450 -3.32 35.15 -13.94
N SER A 451 -3.13 36.01 -14.93
CA SER A 451 -2.12 35.90 -15.98
C SER A 451 -0.74 36.40 -15.52
N THR A 452 -0.06 35.62 -14.69
CA THR A 452 1.42 35.76 -14.56
C THR A 452 2.19 34.70 -15.35
N TRP A 453 1.56 33.56 -15.68
CA TRP A 453 2.20 32.50 -16.48
C TRP A 453 1.87 32.55 -17.97
N SER A 454 0.74 33.15 -18.36
CA SER A 454 0.36 33.31 -19.78
C SER A 454 1.23 34.33 -20.53
N ALA A 455 1.87 35.27 -19.83
CA ALA A 455 2.71 36.29 -20.45
C ALA A 455 4.04 35.71 -21.00
N VAL A 456 4.58 34.64 -20.40
CA VAL A 456 5.83 34.01 -20.87
C VAL A 456 5.57 33.06 -22.04
N ALA A 457 4.43 32.37 -22.07
CA ALA A 457 4.06 31.50 -23.19
C ALA A 457 3.64 32.28 -24.45
N ILE A 458 2.99 33.44 -24.29
CA ILE A 458 2.58 34.29 -25.42
C ILE A 458 3.78 35.07 -25.99
N ALA A 459 4.78 35.45 -25.16
CA ALA A 459 6.00 36.08 -25.64
C ALA A 459 6.94 35.11 -26.40
N ALA A 460 6.94 33.82 -26.04
CA ALA A 460 7.73 32.80 -26.76
C ALA A 460 7.11 32.40 -28.11
N ALA A 461 5.78 32.48 -28.25
CA ALA A 461 5.09 32.18 -29.50
C ALA A 461 5.15 33.32 -30.54
N MET A 462 5.47 34.56 -30.14
CA MET A 462 5.66 35.69 -31.07
C MET A 462 7.10 35.83 -31.61
N TYR A 463 8.07 35.08 -31.10
CA TYR A 463 9.47 35.12 -31.59
C TYR A 463 9.82 34.03 -32.61
N PHE A 464 8.91 33.12 -32.95
CA PHE A 464 9.14 32.04 -33.93
C PHE A 464 8.38 32.19 -35.26
N THR A 465 7.77 33.36 -35.52
CA THR A 465 7.14 33.69 -36.82
C THR A 465 7.75 34.91 -37.51
N ALA A 466 8.97 35.29 -37.14
CA ALA A 466 9.79 36.24 -37.89
C ALA A 466 11.29 35.92 -37.76
N LEU A 467 11.74 34.85 -38.43
CA LEU A 467 13.07 34.69 -39.04
C LEU A 467 13.06 33.55 -40.04
#